data_AF-A0A8T4ZVQ2-F1
#
_entry.id   AF-A0A8T4ZVQ2-F1
#
_cell.length_a   1.000
_cell.length_b   1.000
_cell.length_c   1.000
_cell.angle_alpha   90.00
_cell.angle_beta   90.00
_cell.angle_gamma   90.00
#
_symmetry.space_group_name_H-M   'P 1'
#
loop_
_entity.id
_entity.type
_entity.pdbx_description
1 polymer ?
#
loop_
_entity_poly.entity_id
_entity_poly.type
_entity_poly.pdbx_seq_one_letter_code
_entity_poly.pdbx_strand_id
1 'polypeptide(L)'
;MKVLGLIGSYRKLGNTEVLVKEALMEAQKLGAQVDVLRLTDLKIEPCKGCMACVFKQEECKIQDDWNIFRKKLDESDAVIIGAPTYLLGPAGIVKMIIDRNISLQTRTLHVKSKRGAIIGVAGIKGWEPFTMALLNVFMFTCGIKVVDQAIFYAQGPGEILLDETAMERARKLGKNVLQTAIKPAEDQTYLGEQGICPVCHQNLFSLKNGILECALCQAKAKPEIINNKIKL
;
A
#
# COMPACT_ATOMS: atom_id res chain seq x y z
N MET A 1 -18.90 -4.49 6.67
CA MET A 1 -17.62 -4.16 6.01
C MET A 1 -16.48 -4.40 6.99
N LYS A 2 -15.49 -5.22 6.62
CA LYS A 2 -14.29 -5.51 7.40
C LYS A 2 -13.08 -4.81 6.79
N VAL A 3 -12.40 -3.94 7.55
CA VAL A 3 -11.17 -3.25 7.13
C VAL A 3 -9.97 -3.88 7.83
N LEU A 4 -8.99 -4.34 7.05
CA LEU A 4 -7.77 -4.94 7.57
C LEU A 4 -6.61 -3.94 7.53
N GLY A 5 -6.02 -3.64 8.69
CA GLY A 5 -4.75 -2.93 8.78
C GLY A 5 -3.57 -3.88 8.65
N LEU A 6 -2.72 -3.66 7.66
CA LEU A 6 -1.45 -4.36 7.47
C LEU A 6 -0.30 -3.47 7.91
N ILE A 7 0.50 -3.93 8.87
CA ILE A 7 1.61 -3.15 9.43
C ILE A 7 2.94 -3.80 9.07
N GLY A 8 3.75 -3.13 8.26
CA GLY A 8 5.11 -3.55 7.88
C GLY A 8 6.22 -3.06 8.81
N SER A 9 5.88 -2.45 9.95
CA SER A 9 6.83 -1.99 10.96
C SER A 9 7.19 -3.07 11.98
N TYR A 10 8.47 -3.19 12.35
CA TYR A 10 8.89 -3.99 13.50
C TYR A 10 8.66 -3.29 14.83
N ARG A 11 8.60 -1.95 14.83
CA ARG A 11 8.33 -1.16 16.04
C ARG A 11 6.84 -1.24 16.35
N LYS A 12 6.50 -2.01 17.40
CA LYS A 12 5.15 -2.06 17.96
C LYS A 12 4.80 -0.69 18.54
N LEU A 13 3.61 -0.19 18.20
CA LEU A 13 3.15 1.16 18.56
C LEU A 13 4.12 2.28 18.12
N GLY A 14 4.95 2.04 17.11
CA GLY A 14 5.72 3.09 16.45
C GLY A 14 4.85 3.89 15.46
N ASN A 15 5.44 4.90 14.83
CA ASN A 15 4.73 5.87 13.97
C ASN A 15 3.79 5.22 12.94
N THR A 16 4.30 4.22 12.21
CA THR A 16 3.50 3.50 11.20
C THR A 16 2.30 2.78 11.81
N GLU A 17 2.49 2.08 12.92
CA GLU A 17 1.39 1.35 13.58
C GLU A 17 0.35 2.31 14.15
N VAL A 18 0.81 3.41 14.76
CA VAL A 18 -0.06 4.47 15.28
C VAL A 18 -0.95 5.04 14.16
N LEU A 19 -0.36 5.43 13.04
CA LEU A 19 -1.10 6.00 11.90
C LEU A 19 -2.10 5.01 11.29
N VAL A 20 -1.72 3.73 11.13
CA VAL A 20 -2.63 2.70 10.63
C VAL A 20 -3.80 2.50 11.61
N LYS A 21 -3.51 2.42 12.91
CA LYS A 21 -4.54 2.29 13.94
C LYS A 21 -5.45 3.51 13.99
N GLU A 22 -4.93 4.71 13.83
CA GLU A 22 -5.72 5.95 13.79
C GLU A 22 -6.73 5.91 12.63
N ALA A 23 -6.27 5.53 11.43
CA ALA A 23 -7.13 5.37 10.27
C ALA A 23 -8.19 4.27 10.48
N LEU A 24 -7.82 3.14 11.09
CA LEU A 24 -8.77 2.08 11.42
C LEU A 24 -9.79 2.51 12.48
N MET A 25 -9.37 3.20 13.53
CA MET A 25 -10.27 3.71 14.57
C MET A 25 -11.30 4.66 13.97
N GLU A 26 -10.91 5.50 13.01
CA GLU A 26 -11.87 6.35 12.29
C GLU A 26 -12.86 5.53 11.46
N ALA A 27 -12.39 4.51 10.73
CA ALA A 27 -13.29 3.60 10.01
C ALA A 27 -14.23 2.85 10.96
N GLN A 28 -13.76 2.45 12.14
CA GLN A 28 -14.53 1.78 13.18
C GLN A 28 -15.64 2.67 13.76
N LYS A 29 -15.33 3.94 14.06
CA LYS A 29 -16.33 4.94 14.50
C LYS A 29 -17.48 5.10 13.50
N LEU A 30 -17.18 4.92 12.21
CA LEU A 30 -18.13 4.99 11.11
C LEU A 30 -18.82 3.63 10.80
N GLY A 31 -18.63 2.62 11.65
CA GLY A 31 -19.37 1.35 11.61
C GLY A 31 -18.67 0.18 10.93
N ALA A 32 -17.39 0.29 10.55
CA ALA A 32 -16.63 -0.87 10.09
C ALA A 32 -16.22 -1.81 11.23
N GLN A 33 -16.15 -3.10 10.92
CA GLN A 33 -15.34 -4.02 11.70
C GLN A 33 -13.87 -3.83 11.29
N VAL A 34 -12.97 -3.82 12.25
CA VAL A 34 -11.54 -3.63 12.00
C VAL A 34 -10.72 -4.78 12.55
N ASP A 35 -9.65 -5.11 11.86
CA ASP A 35 -8.69 -6.16 12.24
C ASP A 35 -7.29 -5.66 11.91
N VAL A 36 -6.27 -6.18 12.60
CA VAL A 36 -4.88 -5.76 12.43
C VAL A 36 -4.01 -6.99 12.26
N LEU A 37 -3.15 -6.96 11.26
CA LEU A 37 -2.09 -7.94 11.05
C LEU A 37 -0.75 -7.22 10.92
N ARG A 38 0.14 -7.44 11.89
CA ARG A 38 1.54 -7.04 11.74
C ARG A 38 2.22 -8.07 10.86
N LEU A 39 2.66 -7.64 9.69
CA LEU A 39 3.36 -8.49 8.72
C LEU A 39 4.68 -9.01 9.32
N THR A 40 5.26 -8.25 10.24
CA THR A 40 6.50 -8.57 10.97
C THR A 40 6.32 -9.55 12.13
N ASP A 41 5.07 -9.84 12.56
CA ASP A 41 4.78 -10.93 13.50
C ASP A 41 4.66 -12.29 12.76
N LEU A 42 4.65 -12.30 11.41
CA LEU A 42 4.58 -13.51 10.59
C LEU A 42 5.97 -14.01 10.21
N LYS A 43 6.17 -15.32 10.22
CA LYS A 43 7.29 -15.95 9.54
C LYS A 43 6.96 -16.03 8.05
N ILE A 44 7.67 -15.25 7.23
CA ILE A 44 7.55 -15.27 5.76
C ILE A 44 8.94 -15.47 5.18
N GLU A 45 9.14 -16.61 4.54
CA GLU A 45 10.38 -16.93 3.84
C GLU A 45 10.38 -16.32 2.42
N PRO A 46 11.56 -16.05 1.84
CA PRO A 46 11.67 -15.58 0.47
C PRO A 46 11.04 -16.55 -0.54
N CYS A 47 10.43 -15.99 -1.58
CA CYS A 47 9.92 -16.80 -2.69
C CYS A 47 11.07 -17.57 -3.36
N LYS A 48 10.86 -18.88 -3.58
CA LYS A 48 11.84 -19.76 -4.25
C LYS A 48 11.72 -19.77 -5.78
N GLY A 49 10.77 -19.05 -6.36
CA GLY A 49 10.57 -19.02 -7.82
C GLY A 49 10.26 -20.38 -8.45
N CYS A 50 9.77 -21.37 -7.68
CA CYS A 50 9.52 -22.73 -8.20
C CYS A 50 8.32 -22.82 -9.17
N MET A 51 7.51 -21.76 -9.27
CA MET A 51 6.36 -21.62 -10.16
C MET A 51 5.25 -22.70 -10.05
N ALA A 52 5.28 -23.56 -9.02
CA ALA A 52 4.25 -24.58 -8.81
C ALA A 52 2.84 -23.98 -8.65
N CYS A 53 2.73 -22.84 -7.94
CA CYS A 53 1.46 -22.13 -7.78
C CYS A 53 0.90 -21.52 -9.07
N VAL A 54 1.76 -21.31 -10.07
CA VAL A 54 1.39 -20.76 -11.38
C VAL A 54 1.04 -21.89 -12.34
N PHE A 55 1.96 -22.82 -12.57
CA PHE A 55 1.81 -23.86 -13.60
C PHE A 55 0.99 -25.06 -13.16
N LYS A 56 1.00 -25.40 -11.86
CA LYS A 56 0.25 -26.53 -11.29
C LYS A 56 -0.97 -26.09 -10.48
N GLN A 57 -1.14 -24.78 -10.30
CA GLN A 57 -2.20 -24.19 -9.46
C GLN A 57 -2.20 -24.71 -8.01
N GLU A 58 -1.07 -25.24 -7.52
CA GLU A 58 -0.92 -25.76 -6.16
C GLU A 58 -0.79 -24.62 -5.14
N GLU A 59 -1.08 -24.89 -3.87
CA GLU A 59 -0.73 -23.96 -2.79
C GLU A 59 0.80 -23.88 -2.61
N CYS A 60 1.27 -22.78 -2.01
CA CYS A 60 2.69 -22.59 -1.76
C CYS A 60 3.20 -23.66 -0.78
N LYS A 61 4.22 -24.44 -1.17
CA LYS A 61 4.81 -25.50 -0.34
C LYS A 61 5.88 -25.02 0.65
N ILE A 62 6.13 -23.71 0.70
CA ILE A 62 6.99 -23.13 1.72
C ILE A 62 6.24 -23.21 3.06
N GLN A 63 6.83 -23.86 4.06
CA GLN A 63 6.23 -24.05 5.38
C GLN A 63 6.45 -22.81 6.25
N ASP A 64 5.52 -21.86 6.15
CA ASP A 64 5.54 -20.61 6.88
C ASP A 64 4.13 -19.98 6.96
N ASP A 65 4.02 -18.75 7.45
CA ASP A 65 2.73 -18.14 7.81
C ASP A 65 1.99 -17.49 6.61
N TRP A 66 2.37 -17.82 5.39
CA TRP A 66 1.76 -17.28 4.16
C TRP A 66 0.25 -17.44 4.10
N ASN A 67 -0.24 -18.61 4.49
CA ASN A 67 -1.67 -18.90 4.44
C ASN A 67 -2.45 -18.11 5.48
N ILE A 68 -1.82 -17.68 6.59
CA ILE A 68 -2.43 -16.79 7.59
C ILE A 68 -2.65 -15.41 6.98
N PHE A 69 -1.62 -14.86 6.32
CA PHE A 69 -1.74 -13.59 5.59
C PHE A 69 -2.84 -13.65 4.54
N ARG A 70 -2.84 -14.69 3.70
CA ARG A 70 -3.84 -14.88 2.65
C ARG A 70 -5.26 -14.94 3.20
N LYS A 71 -5.50 -15.74 4.24
CA LYS A 71 -6.82 -15.89 4.84
C LYS A 71 -7.36 -14.55 5.37
N LYS A 72 -6.55 -13.80 6.11
CA LYS A 72 -6.92 -12.46 6.63
C LYS A 72 -7.26 -11.50 5.49
N LEU A 73 -6.47 -11.51 4.42
CA LEU A 73 -6.69 -10.67 3.24
C LEU A 73 -8.01 -11.03 2.55
N ASP A 74 -8.25 -12.32 2.31
CA ASP A 74 -9.46 -12.83 1.63
C ASP A 74 -10.74 -12.46 2.41
N GLU A 75 -10.72 -12.57 3.75
CA GLU A 75 -11.83 -12.22 4.64
C GLU A 75 -12.14 -10.72 4.74
N SER A 76 -11.20 -9.84 4.39
CA SER A 76 -11.37 -8.39 4.46
C SER A 76 -12.14 -7.83 3.25
N ASP A 77 -12.88 -6.74 3.40
CA ASP A 77 -13.48 -6.02 2.27
C ASP A 77 -12.61 -4.86 1.77
N ALA A 78 -11.78 -4.32 2.67
CA ALA A 78 -10.86 -3.22 2.40
C ALA A 78 -9.56 -3.35 3.22
N VAL A 79 -8.49 -2.70 2.76
CA VAL A 79 -7.15 -2.82 3.34
C VAL A 79 -6.51 -1.45 3.56
N ILE A 80 -5.84 -1.24 4.69
CA ILE A 80 -4.93 -0.12 4.91
C ILE A 80 -3.55 -0.70 5.17
N ILE A 81 -2.57 -0.43 4.32
CA ILE A 81 -1.18 -0.85 4.54
C ILE A 81 -0.33 0.31 5.01
N GLY A 82 0.41 0.09 6.09
CA GLY A 82 1.42 1.01 6.60
C GLY A 82 2.82 0.39 6.58
N ALA A 83 3.84 1.12 6.13
CA ALA A 83 5.23 0.71 6.30
C ALA A 83 6.16 1.91 6.58
N PRO A 84 7.23 1.71 7.38
CA PRO A 84 8.31 2.69 7.49
C PRO A 84 9.21 2.64 6.25
N THR A 85 9.83 3.77 5.95
CA THR A 85 10.87 3.91 4.93
C THR A 85 12.23 3.60 5.55
N TYR A 86 12.90 2.56 5.04
CA TYR A 86 14.29 2.22 5.34
C TYR A 86 15.10 2.25 4.05
N LEU A 87 16.11 3.14 4.00
CA LEU A 87 16.96 3.35 2.83
C LEU A 87 16.15 3.48 1.53
N LEU A 88 15.40 4.58 1.41
CA LEU A 88 14.62 4.98 0.21
C LEU A 88 13.37 4.13 -0.09
N GLY A 89 13.26 2.90 0.42
CA GLY A 89 12.13 1.98 0.21
C GLY A 89 11.42 1.55 1.50
N PRO A 90 10.33 0.77 1.42
CA PRO A 90 9.64 0.27 2.60
C PRO A 90 10.43 -0.87 3.27
N ALA A 91 10.04 -1.24 4.49
CA ALA A 91 10.60 -2.40 5.18
C ALA A 91 10.57 -3.70 4.35
N GLY A 92 11.64 -4.52 4.45
CA GLY A 92 11.87 -5.69 3.60
C GLY A 92 10.74 -6.74 3.58
N ILE A 93 9.98 -6.87 4.68
CA ILE A 93 8.79 -7.75 4.75
C ILE A 93 7.77 -7.47 3.64
N VAL A 94 7.64 -6.20 3.23
CA VAL A 94 6.75 -5.80 2.13
C VAL A 94 7.20 -6.48 0.83
N LYS A 95 8.51 -6.48 0.55
CA LYS A 95 9.06 -7.12 -0.66
C LYS A 95 8.95 -8.64 -0.60
N MET A 96 9.17 -9.25 0.55
CA MET A 96 9.02 -10.71 0.72
C MET A 96 7.59 -11.17 0.39
N ILE A 97 6.58 -10.39 0.75
CA ILE A 97 5.18 -10.67 0.40
C ILE A 97 4.90 -10.41 -1.08
N ILE A 98 5.36 -9.27 -1.63
CA ILE A 98 5.24 -8.96 -3.07
C ILE A 98 5.75 -10.13 -3.92
N ASP A 99 6.91 -10.69 -3.59
CA ASP A 99 7.53 -11.78 -4.38
C ASP A 99 6.73 -13.08 -4.38
N ARG A 100 5.81 -13.25 -3.43
CA ARG A 100 4.94 -14.43 -3.33
C ARG A 100 3.54 -14.20 -3.88
N ASN A 101 3.17 -12.95 -4.18
CA ASN A 101 1.87 -12.57 -4.74
C ASN A 101 1.66 -13.04 -6.18
N ILE A 102 2.67 -13.59 -6.89
CA ILE A 102 2.48 -14.16 -8.23
C ILE A 102 1.36 -15.22 -8.26
N SER A 103 1.19 -15.96 -7.17
CA SER A 103 0.11 -16.94 -6.99
C SER A 103 -1.31 -16.33 -6.96
N LEU A 104 -1.42 -15.03 -6.65
CA LEU A 104 -2.68 -14.28 -6.68
C LEU A 104 -3.07 -13.84 -8.09
N GLN A 105 -2.10 -13.76 -9.01
CA GLN A 105 -2.32 -13.30 -10.38
C GLN A 105 -2.83 -14.41 -11.31
N THR A 106 -2.49 -15.67 -11.01
CA THR A 106 -2.70 -16.80 -11.92
C THR A 106 -3.91 -17.67 -11.56
N ARG A 107 -4.35 -17.64 -10.29
CA ARG A 107 -5.66 -18.16 -9.91
C ARG A 107 -6.69 -17.09 -10.29
N THR A 108 -7.50 -17.39 -11.30
CA THR A 108 -8.60 -16.57 -11.86
C THR A 108 -9.07 -15.50 -10.89
N LEU A 109 -8.79 -14.24 -11.25
CA LEU A 109 -9.21 -12.97 -10.64
C LEU A 109 -10.66 -13.01 -10.12
N HIS A 110 -10.87 -13.62 -8.95
CA HIS A 110 -12.07 -13.48 -8.13
C HIS A 110 -11.74 -12.74 -6.83
N VAL A 111 -10.60 -12.05 -6.78
CA VAL A 111 -10.43 -11.03 -5.75
C VAL A 111 -11.47 -9.96 -6.09
N LYS A 112 -12.61 -9.99 -5.39
CA LYS A 112 -13.55 -8.86 -5.31
C LYS A 112 -12.66 -7.63 -5.23
N SER A 113 -12.73 -6.71 -6.21
CA SER A 113 -11.82 -5.56 -6.26
C SER A 113 -11.89 -4.80 -4.94
N LYS A 114 -10.94 -5.10 -4.03
CA LYS A 114 -10.90 -4.53 -2.69
C LYS A 114 -10.39 -3.12 -2.84
N ARG A 115 -10.78 -2.24 -1.94
CA ARG A 115 -10.20 -0.89 -1.89
C ARG A 115 -9.26 -0.77 -0.73
N GLY A 116 -8.34 0.16 -0.86
CA GLY A 116 -7.44 0.41 0.23
C GLY A 116 -6.64 1.68 0.11
N ALA A 117 -5.85 1.91 1.14
CA ALA A 117 -5.00 3.07 1.21
C ALA A 117 -3.61 2.72 1.74
N ILE A 118 -2.67 3.62 1.44
CA ILE A 118 -1.24 3.44 1.73
C ILE A 118 -0.79 4.52 2.71
N ILE A 119 -0.09 4.10 3.77
CA ILE A 119 0.57 4.95 4.74
C ILE A 119 2.07 4.66 4.69
N GLY A 120 2.87 5.62 4.25
CA GLY A 120 4.32 5.55 4.33
C GLY A 120 4.82 6.46 5.43
N VAL A 121 5.88 6.07 6.13
CA VAL A 121 6.50 6.90 7.17
C VAL A 121 7.99 7.03 6.94
N ALA A 122 8.46 8.23 6.66
CA ALA A 122 9.87 8.53 6.45
C ALA A 122 10.42 9.41 7.58
N GLY A 123 11.74 9.34 7.81
CA GLY A 123 12.39 10.25 8.76
C GLY A 123 12.77 11.60 8.15
N ILE A 124 13.05 11.62 6.84
CA ILE A 124 13.57 12.77 6.11
C ILE A 124 12.79 12.89 4.81
N LYS A 125 12.30 14.10 4.52
CA LYS A 125 11.61 14.43 3.27
C LYS A 125 12.54 14.32 2.06
N GLY A 126 12.07 13.64 1.02
CA GLY A 126 12.84 13.35 -0.20
C GLY A 126 13.69 12.07 -0.13
N TRP A 127 13.71 11.37 1.02
CA TRP A 127 14.42 10.08 1.19
C TRP A 127 13.47 8.88 1.18
N GLU A 128 12.35 9.01 0.49
CA GLU A 128 11.29 8.01 0.35
C GLU A 128 10.92 7.59 -1.10
N PRO A 129 11.76 7.78 -2.13
CA PRO A 129 11.33 7.72 -3.54
C PRO A 129 10.73 6.38 -3.98
N PHE A 130 11.07 5.27 -3.31
CA PHE A 130 10.56 3.93 -3.63
C PHE A 130 9.47 3.45 -2.67
N THR A 131 9.18 4.18 -1.60
CA THR A 131 8.27 3.74 -0.55
C THR A 131 6.84 3.60 -1.07
N MET A 132 6.28 4.68 -1.61
CA MET A 132 4.94 4.66 -2.18
C MET A 132 4.85 3.70 -3.37
N ALA A 133 5.87 3.70 -4.24
CA ALA A 133 5.92 2.84 -5.40
C ALA A 133 5.81 1.35 -5.03
N LEU A 134 6.64 0.87 -4.09
CA LEU A 134 6.63 -0.54 -3.70
C LEU A 134 5.38 -0.91 -2.88
N LEU A 135 4.86 -0.01 -2.05
CA LEU A 135 3.57 -0.23 -1.39
C LEU A 135 2.40 -0.27 -2.40
N ASN A 136 2.46 0.52 -3.46
CA ASN A 136 1.47 0.47 -4.53
C ASN A 136 1.56 -0.85 -5.32
N VAL A 137 2.77 -1.36 -5.60
CA VAL A 137 2.98 -2.70 -6.15
C VAL A 137 2.40 -3.78 -5.23
N PHE A 138 2.58 -3.66 -3.91
CA PHE A 138 1.93 -4.57 -2.95
C PHE A 138 0.40 -4.58 -3.14
N MET A 139 -0.22 -3.39 -3.16
CA MET A 139 -1.67 -3.26 -3.29
C MET A 139 -2.17 -3.81 -4.63
N PHE A 140 -1.53 -3.43 -5.73
CA PHE A 140 -1.82 -3.89 -7.07
C PHE A 140 -1.70 -5.42 -7.18
N THR A 141 -0.63 -6.00 -6.65
CA THR A 141 -0.40 -7.46 -6.73
C THR A 141 -1.36 -8.27 -5.86
N CYS A 142 -2.01 -7.62 -4.89
CA CYS A 142 -3.10 -8.18 -4.10
C CYS A 142 -4.50 -7.93 -4.70
N GLY A 143 -4.61 -7.28 -5.86
CA GLY A 143 -5.90 -6.92 -6.46
C GLY A 143 -6.65 -5.80 -5.73
N ILE A 144 -5.92 -4.95 -4.99
CA ILE A 144 -6.48 -3.85 -4.21
C ILE A 144 -6.30 -2.53 -4.96
N LYS A 145 -7.41 -1.82 -5.20
CA LYS A 145 -7.37 -0.47 -5.78
C LYS A 145 -7.08 0.56 -4.69
N VAL A 146 -6.05 1.37 -4.93
CA VAL A 146 -5.67 2.47 -4.02
C VAL A 146 -6.61 3.65 -4.23
N VAL A 147 -7.29 4.06 -3.16
CA VAL A 147 -8.24 5.20 -3.16
C VAL A 147 -7.67 6.42 -2.44
N ASP A 148 -6.65 6.23 -1.61
CA ASP A 148 -5.96 7.30 -0.89
C ASP A 148 -4.55 6.83 -0.51
N GLN A 149 -3.60 7.76 -0.39
CA GLN A 149 -2.27 7.50 0.17
C GLN A 149 -1.67 8.77 0.78
N ALA A 150 -0.77 8.59 1.74
CA ALA A 150 -0.02 9.69 2.33
C ALA A 150 1.35 9.22 2.84
N ILE A 151 2.36 10.09 2.65
CA ILE A 151 3.66 9.97 3.31
C ILE A 151 3.65 10.88 4.54
N PHE A 152 4.09 10.34 5.67
CA PHE A 152 4.21 11.05 6.94
C PHE A 152 5.69 11.14 7.33
N TYR A 153 6.03 12.14 8.12
CA TYR A 153 7.41 12.40 8.53
C TYR A 153 7.54 12.34 10.04
N ALA A 154 8.30 11.37 10.54
CA ALA A 154 8.61 11.21 11.96
C ALA A 154 9.82 10.26 12.13
N GLN A 155 10.82 10.66 12.90
CA GLN A 155 12.08 9.94 13.11
C GLN A 155 12.03 9.06 14.37
N GLY A 156 11.62 9.67 15.48
CA GLY A 156 11.52 9.07 16.80
C GLY A 156 10.33 8.11 16.89
N PRO A 157 10.44 6.98 17.62
CA PRO A 157 9.31 6.10 17.87
C PRO A 157 8.17 6.86 18.59
N GLY A 158 6.99 6.89 17.97
CA GLY A 158 5.81 7.54 18.55
C GLY A 158 5.77 9.06 18.38
N GLU A 159 6.81 9.67 17.78
CA GLU A 159 6.89 11.12 17.52
C GLU A 159 5.68 11.63 16.74
N ILE A 160 5.10 10.81 15.86
CA ILE A 160 3.95 11.19 15.06
C ILE A 160 2.73 11.61 15.90
N LEU A 161 2.63 11.15 17.16
CA LEU A 161 1.54 11.53 18.07
C LEU A 161 1.56 13.02 18.44
N LEU A 162 2.70 13.69 18.25
CA LEU A 162 2.85 15.12 18.51
C LEU A 162 2.36 15.98 17.34
N ASP A 163 2.10 15.38 16.17
CA ASP A 163 1.63 16.07 14.97
C ASP A 163 0.14 15.80 14.75
N GLU A 164 -0.70 16.68 15.29
CA GLU A 164 -2.16 16.58 15.15
C GLU A 164 -2.62 16.68 13.69
N THR A 165 -1.87 17.38 12.82
CA THR A 165 -2.19 17.48 11.39
C THR A 165 -1.98 16.15 10.70
N ALA A 166 -0.89 15.44 11.03
CA ALA A 166 -0.65 14.08 10.56
C ALA A 166 -1.73 13.11 11.07
N MET A 167 -2.12 13.22 12.34
CA MET A 167 -3.17 12.37 12.92
C MET A 167 -4.53 12.60 12.23
N GLU A 168 -4.91 13.86 11.98
CA GLU A 168 -6.13 14.18 11.21
C GLU A 168 -6.06 13.65 9.78
N ARG A 169 -4.90 13.74 9.14
CA ARG A 169 -4.71 13.20 7.79
C ARG A 169 -4.88 11.68 7.76
N ALA A 170 -4.42 10.96 8.80
CA ALA A 170 -4.61 9.53 8.94
C ALA A 170 -6.09 9.17 9.16
N ARG A 171 -6.82 9.93 10.00
CA ARG A 171 -8.28 9.78 10.16
C ARG A 171 -9.01 9.95 8.82
N LYS A 172 -8.70 11.02 8.09
CA LYS A 172 -9.28 11.27 6.75
C LYS A 172 -9.02 10.11 5.78
N LEU A 173 -7.84 9.51 5.82
CA LEU A 173 -7.50 8.35 5.01
C LEU A 173 -8.39 7.13 5.35
N GLY A 174 -8.60 6.86 6.64
CA GLY A 174 -9.53 5.82 7.11
C GLY A 174 -10.97 6.05 6.63
N LYS A 175 -11.46 7.29 6.74
CA LYS A 175 -12.78 7.70 6.24
C LYS A 175 -12.91 7.50 4.72
N ASN A 176 -11.91 7.90 3.94
CA ASN A 176 -11.89 7.75 2.49
C ASN A 176 -11.98 6.27 2.05
N VAL A 177 -11.25 5.37 2.73
CA VAL A 177 -11.32 3.92 2.46
C VAL A 177 -12.73 3.40 2.68
N LEU A 178 -13.37 3.78 3.79
CA LEU A 178 -14.73 3.33 4.07
C LEU A 178 -15.75 3.87 3.05
N GLN A 179 -15.70 5.17 2.77
CA GLN A 179 -16.64 5.83 1.85
C GLN A 179 -16.56 5.30 0.42
N THR A 180 -15.38 4.84 -0.01
CA THR A 180 -15.21 4.24 -1.34
C THR A 180 -15.56 2.76 -1.33
N ALA A 181 -15.30 2.04 -0.24
CA ALA A 181 -15.54 0.60 -0.15
C ALA A 181 -17.02 0.20 -0.13
N ILE A 182 -17.91 1.10 0.28
CA ILE A 182 -19.37 0.90 0.17
C ILE A 182 -19.93 1.14 -1.24
N LYS A 183 -19.20 1.81 -2.13
CA LYS A 183 -19.71 2.19 -3.45
C LYS A 183 -19.63 1.04 -4.47
N PRO A 184 -20.40 1.08 -5.57
CA PRO A 184 -20.18 0.23 -6.74
C PRO A 184 -18.75 0.35 -7.30
N ALA A 185 -18.37 -0.59 -8.15
CA ALA A 185 -17.02 -0.59 -8.73
C ALA A 185 -16.80 0.55 -9.73
N GLU A 186 -17.84 0.95 -10.47
CA GLU A 186 -17.81 2.08 -11.40
C GLU A 186 -17.62 3.46 -10.74
N ASP A 187 -18.10 3.65 -9.51
CA ASP A 187 -18.09 4.95 -8.81
C ASP A 187 -16.78 5.22 -8.02
N GLN A 188 -15.73 4.46 -8.33
CA GLN A 188 -14.48 4.48 -7.61
C GLN A 188 -13.59 5.62 -8.06
N THR A 189 -13.50 6.67 -7.24
CA THR A 189 -12.58 7.80 -7.42
C THR A 189 -11.44 7.77 -6.41
N TYR A 190 -10.28 8.28 -6.82
CA TYR A 190 -9.16 8.54 -5.92
C TYR A 190 -9.39 9.85 -5.16
N LEU A 191 -9.29 9.81 -3.84
CA LEU A 191 -9.63 10.90 -2.92
C LEU A 191 -8.41 11.49 -2.20
N GLY A 192 -7.21 11.00 -2.52
CA GLY A 192 -5.96 11.46 -1.93
C GLY A 192 -5.42 12.74 -2.56
N GLU A 193 -4.13 12.99 -2.33
CA GLU A 193 -3.44 14.18 -2.84
C GLU A 193 -3.46 14.25 -4.37
N GLN A 194 -3.77 15.43 -4.89
CA GLN A 194 -3.82 15.70 -6.33
C GLN A 194 -2.41 16.06 -6.87
N GLY A 195 -2.25 16.09 -8.20
CA GLY A 195 -0.97 16.45 -8.82
C GLY A 195 0.01 15.28 -9.01
N ILE A 196 -0.50 14.05 -8.96
CA ILE A 196 0.23 12.80 -9.21
C ILE A 196 -0.40 12.07 -10.42
N CYS A 197 0.21 10.97 -10.86
CA CYS A 197 -0.31 10.20 -12.01
C CYS A 197 -1.79 9.84 -11.84
N PRO A 198 -2.68 10.14 -12.80
CA PRO A 198 -4.11 9.82 -12.68
C PRO A 198 -4.42 8.33 -12.84
N VAL A 199 -3.43 7.51 -13.22
CA VAL A 199 -3.60 6.07 -13.46
C VAL A 199 -3.26 5.26 -12.21
N CYS A 200 -2.04 5.42 -11.68
CA CYS A 200 -1.56 4.64 -10.53
C CYS A 200 -1.26 5.48 -9.29
N HIS A 201 -1.46 6.80 -9.37
CA HIS A 201 -1.21 7.74 -8.29
C HIS A 201 0.26 7.76 -7.82
N GLN A 202 1.20 7.39 -8.68
CA GLN A 202 2.63 7.49 -8.36
C GLN A 202 3.29 8.67 -9.07
N ASN A 203 4.44 9.09 -8.55
CA ASN A 203 5.27 10.17 -9.10
C ASN A 203 6.68 9.69 -9.50
N LEU A 204 6.89 8.37 -9.60
CA LEU A 204 8.15 7.77 -10.04
C LEU A 204 8.10 7.47 -11.55
N PHE A 205 8.86 8.25 -12.33
CA PHE A 205 8.93 8.14 -13.78
C PHE A 205 10.36 7.96 -14.27
N SER A 206 10.52 7.19 -15.35
CA SER A 206 11.76 7.10 -16.13
C SER A 206 11.64 7.95 -17.39
N LEU A 207 12.71 8.63 -17.79
CA LEU A 207 12.75 9.39 -19.04
C LEU A 207 13.44 8.56 -20.11
N LYS A 208 12.73 8.24 -21.20
CA LYS A 208 13.28 7.51 -22.35
C LYS A 208 12.85 8.20 -23.64
N ASN A 209 13.82 8.59 -24.47
CA ASN A 209 13.56 9.22 -25.78
C ASN A 209 12.59 10.43 -25.69
N GLY A 210 12.73 11.26 -24.65
CA GLY A 210 11.85 12.41 -24.43
C GLY A 210 10.44 12.08 -23.92
N ILE A 211 10.17 10.82 -23.56
CA ILE A 211 8.89 10.37 -22.99
C ILE A 211 9.11 9.96 -21.54
N LEU A 212 8.25 10.45 -20.65
CA LEU A 212 8.17 9.97 -19.28
C LEU A 212 7.32 8.70 -19.25
N GLU A 213 7.90 7.61 -18.76
CA GLU A 213 7.22 6.32 -18.54
C GLU A 213 7.15 6.04 -17.05
N CYS A 214 5.94 5.83 -16.52
CA CYS A 214 5.74 5.45 -15.12
C CYS A 214 6.44 4.12 -14.84
N ALA A 215 7.25 4.08 -13.76
CA ALA A 215 8.00 2.89 -13.39
C ALA A 215 7.11 1.70 -12.95
N LEU A 216 5.83 1.93 -12.67
CA LEU A 216 4.89 0.89 -12.22
C LEU A 216 3.97 0.42 -13.35
N CYS A 217 3.12 1.30 -13.87
CA CYS A 217 2.09 0.94 -14.84
C CYS A 217 2.47 1.25 -16.29
N GLN A 218 3.67 1.80 -16.53
CA GLN A 218 4.16 2.19 -17.86
C GLN A 218 3.30 3.25 -18.57
N ALA A 219 2.39 3.92 -17.85
CA ALA A 219 1.69 5.09 -18.36
C ALA A 219 2.70 6.11 -18.89
N LYS A 220 2.41 6.66 -20.06
CA LYS A 220 3.32 7.55 -20.78
C LYS A 220 2.82 8.98 -20.71
N ALA A 221 3.73 9.92 -20.51
CA ALA A 221 3.49 11.35 -20.59
C ALA A 221 4.59 12.02 -21.40
N LYS A 222 4.24 13.07 -22.15
CA LYS A 222 5.23 13.95 -22.77
C LYS A 222 5.50 15.11 -21.82
N PRO A 223 6.73 15.24 -21.28
CA PRO A 223 7.07 16.41 -20.47
C PRO A 223 7.14 17.66 -21.34
N GLU A 224 6.66 18.78 -20.84
CA GLU A 224 6.98 20.09 -21.40
C GLU A 224 8.16 20.69 -20.65
N ILE A 225 9.16 21.22 -21.35
CA ILE A 225 10.26 21.95 -20.72
C ILE A 225 9.97 23.44 -20.83
N ILE A 226 9.69 24.10 -19.71
CA ILE A 226 9.44 25.54 -19.63
C ILE A 226 10.50 26.16 -18.72
N ASN A 227 11.28 27.11 -19.23
CA ASN A 227 12.35 27.80 -18.50
C ASN A 227 13.36 26.84 -17.85
N ASN A 228 13.83 25.83 -18.60
CA ASN A 228 14.73 24.76 -18.11
C ASN A 228 14.16 23.95 -16.92
N LYS A 229 12.84 23.92 -16.73
CA LYS A 229 12.15 23.08 -15.75
C LYS A 229 11.17 22.15 -16.45
N ILE A 230 11.13 20.89 -16.02
CA ILE A 230 10.12 19.93 -16.47
C ILE A 230 8.78 20.31 -15.85
N LYS A 231 7.76 20.50 -16.70
CA LYS A 231 6.37 20.69 -16.33
C LYS A 231 5.59 19.44 -16.77
N LEU A 232 4.87 18.86 -15.83
CA LEU A 232 4.00 17.70 -15.97
C LEU A 232 2.54 18.15 -16.09
#